data_AF-A0A6J4UNX5-F1
#
_entry.id   AF-A0A6J4UNX5-F1
#
_cell.length_a   1.000
_cell.length_b   1.000
_cell.length_c   1.000
_cell.angle_alpha   90.00
_cell.angle_beta   90.00
_cell.angle_gamma   90.00
#
_symmetry.space_group_name_H-M   'P 1'
#
loop_
_entity.id
_entity.type
_entity.pdbx_description
1 polymer ?
#
loop_
_entity_poly.entity_id
_entity_poly.type
_entity_poly.pdbx_seq_one_letter_code
_entity_poly.pdbx_strand_id
1 'polypeptide(L)'
;MSALAPPAGRLAGRLARTPAWVLAAVLAAGYLVVAPPSADLAAQTYRVELFRQVGFSLWDNGWYAGHHVPGYSLLFPPLGALLGVRVAGAVAAVAAAWAFERLTVPHFGAAGARVGSLWFGLGTGALLVAGRLTFALGVALAVGAAWA
;
A
#
# COMPACT_ATOMS: atom_id res chain seq x y z
N MET A 1 -33.74 36.09 0.66
CA MET A 1 -33.16 35.47 1.87
C MET A 1 -32.60 34.10 1.51
N SER A 2 -31.32 34.02 1.15
CA SER A 2 -30.68 32.78 0.68
C SER A 2 -30.25 31.95 1.90
N ALA A 3 -30.94 30.85 2.17
CA ALA A 3 -30.58 29.95 3.26
C ALA A 3 -29.20 29.31 2.99
N LEU A 4 -28.21 29.67 3.80
CA LEU A 4 -26.92 29.00 3.87
C LEU A 4 -27.17 27.56 4.34
N ALA A 5 -27.15 26.60 3.42
CA ALA A 5 -27.17 25.18 3.76
C ALA A 5 -26.05 24.89 4.78
N PRO A 6 -26.31 24.09 5.84
CA PRO A 6 -25.36 23.83 6.91
C PRO A 6 -24.04 23.25 6.37
N PRO A 7 -22.90 23.52 7.02
CA PRO A 7 -21.58 23.08 6.56
C PRO A 7 -21.48 21.56 6.34
N ALA A 8 -22.31 20.78 7.05
CA ALA A 8 -22.38 19.32 6.93
C ALA A 8 -22.76 18.83 5.51
N GLY A 9 -23.69 19.50 4.82
CA GLY A 9 -24.10 19.10 3.47
C GLY A 9 -23.01 19.31 2.42
N ARG A 10 -22.19 20.36 2.59
CA ARG A 10 -21.05 20.65 1.73
C ARG A 10 -19.89 19.69 1.99
N LEU A 11 -19.64 19.32 3.25
CA LEU A 11 -18.63 18.33 3.63
C LEU A 11 -18.97 16.94 3.12
N ALA A 12 -20.22 16.48 3.31
CA ALA A 12 -20.68 15.19 2.78
C ALA A 12 -20.56 15.13 1.24
N GLY A 13 -20.95 16.21 0.54
CA GLY A 13 -20.80 16.32 -0.91
C GLY A 13 -19.34 16.33 -1.38
N ARG A 14 -18.42 16.92 -0.61
CA ARG A 14 -16.97 16.87 -0.91
C ARG A 14 -16.40 15.47 -0.68
N LEU A 15 -16.70 14.86 0.47
CA LEU A 15 -16.25 13.51 0.80
C LEU A 15 -16.78 12.46 -0.18
N ALA A 16 -17.96 12.65 -0.76
CA ALA A 16 -18.49 11.80 -1.82
C ALA A 16 -17.71 11.90 -3.14
N ARG A 17 -17.05 13.04 -3.40
CA ARG A 17 -16.28 13.30 -4.65
C ARG A 17 -14.78 13.04 -4.52
N THR A 18 -14.24 13.02 -3.31
CA THR A 18 -12.82 12.72 -3.08
C THR A 18 -12.53 11.29 -3.53
N PRO A 19 -11.50 11.03 -4.36
CA PRO A 19 -11.14 9.66 -4.74
C PRO A 19 -10.93 8.76 -3.52
N ALA A 20 -11.39 7.52 -3.55
CA ALA A 20 -11.30 6.60 -2.42
C ALA A 20 -9.84 6.27 -2.05
N TRP A 21 -8.92 6.24 -3.02
CA TRP A 21 -7.50 6.01 -2.79
C TRP A 21 -6.84 7.06 -1.88
N VAL A 22 -7.44 8.25 -1.74
CA VAL A 22 -6.96 9.29 -0.81
C VAL A 22 -6.95 8.79 0.63
N LEU A 23 -7.86 7.90 1.01
CA LEU A 23 -7.85 7.26 2.32
C LEU A 23 -6.56 6.45 2.54
N ALA A 24 -6.14 5.66 1.55
CA ALA A 24 -4.89 4.91 1.62
C ALA A 24 -3.68 5.85 1.71
N ALA A 25 -3.70 6.98 0.99
CA ALA A 25 -2.64 7.99 1.08
C ALA A 25 -2.55 8.63 2.47
N VAL A 26 -3.68 8.96 3.09
CA VAL A 26 -3.71 9.49 4.48
C VAL A 26 -3.20 8.45 5.46
N LEU A 27 -3.63 7.19 5.34
CA LEU A 27 -3.15 6.09 6.20
C LEU A 27 -1.65 5.84 6.02
N ALA A 28 -1.16 5.88 4.78
CA ALA A 28 0.25 5.72 4.46
C ALA A 28 1.10 6.86 5.03
N ALA A 29 0.63 8.12 4.90
CA ALA A 29 1.29 9.26 5.53
C ALA A 29 1.30 9.14 7.06
N GLY A 30 0.18 8.76 7.66
CA GLY A 30 0.10 8.51 9.11
C GLY A 30 1.05 7.40 9.56
N TYR A 31 1.13 6.29 8.80
CA TYR A 31 2.08 5.20 9.04
C TYR A 31 3.54 5.67 8.98
N LEU A 32 3.89 6.53 8.02
CA LEU A 32 5.24 7.07 7.89
C LEU A 32 5.60 8.03 9.05
N VAL A 33 4.64 8.86 9.48
CA VAL A 33 4.85 9.82 10.57
C VAL A 33 4.93 9.13 11.93
N VAL A 34 3.98 8.23 12.22
CA VAL A 34 3.93 7.49 13.49
C VAL A 34 5.03 6.43 13.57
N ALA A 35 5.43 5.89 12.42
CA ALA A 35 6.44 4.84 12.30
C ALA A 35 6.25 3.67 13.30
N PRO A 36 5.05 3.08 13.40
CA PRO A 36 4.75 2.11 14.45
C PRO A 36 5.67 0.88 14.37
N PRO A 37 5.96 0.22 15.50
CA PRO A 37 6.56 -1.11 15.49
C PRO A 37 5.61 -2.07 14.78
N SER A 38 6.16 -2.98 13.99
CA SER A 38 5.39 -3.90 13.16
C SER A 38 6.06 -5.26 13.13
N ALA A 39 5.25 -6.31 13.23
CA ALA A 39 5.73 -7.68 13.40
C ALA A 39 6.67 -8.10 12.26
N ASP A 40 6.28 -7.83 11.00
CA ASP A 40 7.01 -8.31 9.84
C ASP A 40 8.06 -7.32 9.31
N LEU A 41 8.20 -6.12 9.90
CA LEU A 41 9.12 -5.11 9.37
C LEU A 41 10.58 -5.53 9.46
N ALA A 42 10.97 -6.29 10.49
CA ALA A 42 12.32 -6.83 10.60
C ALA A 42 12.68 -7.72 9.40
N ALA A 43 11.73 -8.54 8.93
CA ALA A 43 11.91 -9.40 7.77
C ALA A 43 12.08 -8.59 6.46
N GLN A 44 11.38 -7.46 6.34
CA GLN A 44 11.50 -6.54 5.19
C GLN A 44 12.85 -5.82 5.21
N THR A 45 13.22 -5.27 6.36
CA THR A 45 14.50 -4.56 6.56
C THR A 45 15.68 -5.47 6.29
N TYR A 46 15.63 -6.70 6.81
CA TYR A 46 16.68 -7.70 6.59
C TYR A 46 16.94 -7.95 5.10
N ARG A 47 15.88 -8.16 4.32
CA ARG A 47 16.00 -8.48 2.88
C ARG A 47 16.48 -7.30 2.05
N VAL A 48 16.02 -6.11 2.40
CA VAL A 48 16.51 -4.87 1.78
C VAL A 48 18.00 -4.68 2.08
N GLU A 49 18.43 -4.93 3.32
CA GLU A 49 19.82 -4.76 3.71
C GLU A 49 20.73 -5.84 3.10
N LEU A 50 20.27 -7.10 3.06
CA LEU A 50 20.95 -8.16 2.33
C LEU A 50 21.16 -7.79 0.86
N PHE A 51 20.13 -7.26 0.20
CA PHE A 51 20.24 -6.77 -1.18
C PHE A 51 21.25 -5.63 -1.33
N ARG A 52 21.34 -4.71 -0.36
CA ARG A 52 22.35 -3.64 -0.40
C ARG A 52 23.77 -4.16 -0.32
N GLN A 53 23.99 -5.24 0.44
CA GLN A 53 25.31 -5.80 0.68
C GLN A 53 25.80 -6.70 -0.46
N VAL A 54 24.93 -7.56 -0.99
CA VAL A 54 25.33 -8.61 -1.95
C VAL A 54 24.49 -8.63 -3.23
N GLY A 55 23.52 -7.73 -3.38
CA GLY A 55 22.65 -7.68 -4.55
C GLY A 55 21.66 -8.85 -4.60
N PHE A 56 21.38 -9.33 -5.82
CA PHE A 56 20.54 -10.51 -6.01
C PHE A 56 21.28 -11.78 -5.58
N SER A 57 20.69 -12.50 -4.62
CA SER A 57 21.17 -13.80 -4.16
C SER A 57 20.05 -14.84 -4.25
N LEU A 58 20.44 -16.11 -4.40
CA LEU A 58 19.49 -17.24 -4.45
C LEU A 58 19.23 -17.84 -3.08
N TRP A 59 20.20 -17.73 -2.17
CA TRP A 59 20.21 -18.34 -0.86
C TRP A 59 20.82 -17.39 0.16
N ASP A 60 20.30 -17.44 1.37
CA ASP A 60 20.83 -16.74 2.52
C ASP A 60 20.86 -17.67 3.74
N ASN A 61 21.94 -17.61 4.53
CA ASN A 61 22.10 -18.33 5.79
C ASN A 61 21.89 -17.44 7.02
N GLY A 62 21.73 -16.13 6.85
CA GLY A 62 21.62 -15.17 7.96
C GLY A 62 20.22 -15.09 8.58
N TRP A 63 19.22 -15.77 8.02
CA TRP A 63 17.87 -15.87 8.57
C TRP A 63 17.44 -17.33 8.80
N TYR A 64 17.14 -17.67 10.06
CA TYR A 64 16.87 -19.05 10.51
C TYR A 64 17.97 -20.05 10.07
N ALA A 65 17.62 -21.28 9.68
CA ALA A 65 18.57 -22.29 9.19
C ALA A 65 18.94 -22.13 7.70
N GLY A 66 18.70 -20.94 7.15
CA GLY A 66 18.85 -20.61 5.75
C GLY A 66 17.58 -20.73 4.93
N HIS A 67 17.49 -19.97 3.85
CA HIS A 67 16.30 -19.90 3.00
C HIS A 67 16.57 -19.39 1.57
N HIS A 68 15.66 -19.72 0.65
CA HIS A 68 15.65 -19.16 -0.69
C HIS A 68 15.15 -17.71 -0.69
N VAL A 69 15.99 -16.78 -1.11
CA VAL A 69 15.68 -15.34 -1.11
C VAL A 69 14.60 -14.96 -2.13
N PRO A 70 14.62 -15.46 -3.39
CA PRO A 70 13.60 -15.13 -4.39
C PRO A 70 12.18 -15.51 -3.97
N GLY A 71 12.02 -16.55 -3.14
CA GLY A 71 10.74 -17.02 -2.65
C GLY A 71 10.01 -16.00 -1.76
N TYR A 72 10.72 -15.00 -1.25
CA TYR A 72 10.10 -13.93 -0.48
C TYR A 72 9.65 -12.76 -1.36
N SER A 73 10.55 -12.23 -2.20
CA SER A 73 10.24 -11.23 -3.23
C SER A 73 11.46 -10.93 -4.09
N LEU A 74 11.26 -10.83 -5.40
CA LEU A 74 12.27 -10.34 -6.35
C LEU A 74 12.33 -8.81 -6.45
N LEU A 75 11.19 -8.14 -6.26
CA LEU A 75 11.06 -6.71 -6.58
C LEU A 75 11.13 -5.81 -5.35
N PHE A 76 10.67 -6.29 -4.18
CA PHE A 76 10.62 -5.45 -3.00
C PHE A 76 12.02 -5.09 -2.45
N PRO A 77 13.00 -6.02 -2.35
CA PRO A 77 14.33 -5.68 -1.86
C PRO A 77 15.03 -4.54 -2.63
N PRO A 78 15.12 -4.55 -3.97
CA PRO A 78 15.74 -3.44 -4.70
C PRO A 78 14.97 -2.12 -4.55
N LEU A 79 13.63 -2.15 -4.53
CA LEU A 79 12.82 -0.95 -4.33
C LEU A 79 12.98 -0.37 -2.93
N GLY A 80 13.00 -1.23 -1.90
CA GLY A 80 13.24 -0.83 -0.53
C GLY A 80 14.67 -0.34 -0.31
N ALA A 81 15.65 -0.86 -1.05
CA ALA A 81 17.02 -0.38 -1.01
C ALA A 81 17.13 1.05 -1.56
N LEU A 82 16.41 1.34 -2.64
CA LEU A 82 16.37 2.65 -3.30
C LEU A 82 15.57 3.70 -2.52
N LEU A 83 14.34 3.36 -2.09
CA LEU A 83 13.39 4.33 -1.52
C LEU A 83 13.37 4.34 0.01
N GLY A 84 13.89 3.29 0.64
CA GLY A 84 13.65 2.97 2.03
C GLY A 84 12.44 2.03 2.21
N VAL A 85 12.56 1.09 3.14
CA VAL A 85 11.60 -0.01 3.39
C VAL A 85 10.16 0.50 3.55
N ARG A 86 9.96 1.46 4.45
CA ARG A 86 8.62 1.98 4.78
C ARG A 86 8.01 2.78 3.63
N VAL A 87 8.82 3.59 2.94
CA VAL A 87 8.37 4.43 1.82
C VAL A 87 7.97 3.56 0.63
N ALA A 88 8.76 2.54 0.30
CA ALA A 88 8.41 1.57 -0.74
C ALA A 88 7.06 0.88 -0.45
N GLY A 89 6.85 0.45 0.79
CA GLY A 89 5.57 -0.13 1.23
C GLY A 89 4.39 0.86 1.15
N ALA A 90 4.59 2.10 1.60
CA ALA A 90 3.59 3.17 1.55
C ALA A 90 3.16 3.48 0.11
N VAL A 91 4.13 3.65 -0.81
CA VAL A 91 3.86 3.86 -2.23
C VAL A 91 3.09 2.69 -2.82
N ALA A 92 3.48 1.45 -2.50
CA ALA A 92 2.78 0.26 -2.97
C ALA A 92 1.32 0.21 -2.49
N ALA A 93 1.06 0.52 -1.21
CA ALA A 93 -0.30 0.56 -0.66
C ALA A 93 -1.19 1.59 -1.38
N VAL A 94 -0.66 2.80 -1.63
CA VAL A 94 -1.40 3.84 -2.36
C VAL A 94 -1.63 3.44 -3.81
N ALA A 95 -0.62 2.89 -4.48
CA ALA A 95 -0.72 2.41 -5.85
C ALA A 95 -1.78 1.31 -5.99
N ALA A 96 -1.82 0.36 -5.04
CA ALA A 96 -2.84 -0.68 -5.01
C ALA A 96 -4.25 -0.09 -4.89
N ALA A 97 -4.48 0.82 -3.95
CA ALA A 97 -5.79 1.42 -3.74
C ALA A 97 -6.23 2.28 -4.95
N TRP A 98 -5.29 3.01 -5.55
CA TRP A 98 -5.53 3.77 -6.77
C TRP A 98 -5.90 2.87 -7.94
N ALA A 99 -5.11 1.82 -8.19
CA ALA A 99 -5.37 0.87 -9.28
C ALA A 99 -6.72 0.16 -9.09
N PHE A 100 -7.05 -0.23 -7.86
CA PHE A 100 -8.32 -0.87 -7.54
C PHE A 100 -9.52 0.05 -7.82
N GLU A 101 -9.44 1.32 -7.42
CA GLU A 101 -10.48 2.30 -7.75
C GLU A 101 -10.59 2.49 -9.28
N ARG A 102 -9.47 2.57 -10.00
CA ARG A 102 -9.44 2.66 -11.46
C ARG A 102 -10.00 1.44 -12.17
N LEU A 103 -9.85 0.26 -11.59
CA LEU A 103 -10.44 -0.98 -12.09
C LEU A 103 -11.96 -1.03 -11.86
N THR A 104 -12.42 -0.61 -10.69
CA THR A 104 -13.82 -0.79 -10.26
C THR A 104 -14.77 0.30 -10.71
N VAL A 105 -14.33 1.56 -10.74
CA VAL A 105 -15.20 2.70 -11.11
C VAL A 105 -15.79 2.57 -12.53
N PRO A 106 -15.04 2.15 -13.57
CA PRO A 106 -15.62 1.95 -14.90
C PRO A 106 -16.70 0.87 -14.96
N HIS A 107 -16.63 -0.16 -14.10
CA HIS A 107 -17.53 -1.31 -14.12
C HIS A 107 -18.79 -1.10 -13.28
N PHE A 108 -18.67 -0.41 -12.14
CA PHE A 108 -19.76 -0.28 -11.16
C PHE A 108 -20.25 1.17 -10.99
N GLY A 109 -19.63 2.13 -11.69
CA GLY A 109 -19.82 3.56 -11.49
C GLY A 109 -19.22 4.06 -10.16
N ALA A 110 -19.04 5.38 -10.04
CA ALA A 110 -18.40 5.99 -8.88
C ALA A 110 -19.14 5.72 -7.55
N ALA A 111 -20.48 5.70 -7.58
CA ALA A 111 -21.29 5.42 -6.39
C ALA A 111 -21.26 3.93 -6.02
N GLY A 112 -21.35 3.02 -7.00
CA GLY A 112 -21.36 1.58 -6.77
C GLY A 112 -20.01 1.04 -6.31
N ALA A 113 -18.90 1.57 -6.85
CA ALA A 113 -17.55 1.17 -6.44
C ALA A 113 -17.14 1.72 -5.06
N ARG A 114 -17.82 2.76 -4.56
CA ARG A 114 -17.33 3.60 -3.45
C ARG A 114 -16.96 2.81 -2.20
N VAL A 115 -17.89 1.99 -1.70
CA VAL A 115 -17.71 1.24 -0.46
C VAL A 115 -16.59 0.22 -0.62
N GLY A 116 -16.56 -0.48 -1.76
CA GLY A 116 -15.50 -1.44 -2.09
C GLY A 116 -14.12 -0.78 -2.16
N SER A 117 -14.00 0.37 -2.82
CA SER A 117 -12.71 1.08 -2.93
C SER A 117 -12.23 1.64 -1.59
N LEU A 118 -13.14 2.14 -0.74
CA LEU A 118 -12.77 2.59 0.61
C LEU A 118 -12.34 1.41 1.49
N TRP A 119 -13.09 0.29 1.44
CA TRP A 119 -12.74 -0.93 2.17
C TRP A 119 -11.38 -1.48 1.74
N PHE A 120 -11.12 -1.50 0.43
CA PHE A 120 -9.83 -1.89 -0.12
C PHE A 120 -8.72 -0.96 0.38
N GLY A 121 -8.93 0.36 0.31
CA GLY A 121 -7.98 1.35 0.84
C GLY A 121 -7.67 1.16 2.32
N LEU A 122 -8.68 0.92 3.16
CA LEU A 122 -8.49 0.56 4.57
C LEU A 122 -7.64 -0.71 4.73
N GLY A 123 -7.92 -1.75 3.93
CA GLY A 123 -7.17 -3.00 3.91
C GLY A 123 -5.68 -2.81 3.60
N THR A 124 -5.33 -1.89 2.71
CA THR A 124 -3.91 -1.56 2.45
C THR A 124 -3.21 -0.99 3.69
N GLY A 125 -3.92 -0.20 4.51
CA GLY A 125 -3.40 0.29 5.79
C GLY A 125 -3.07 -0.83 6.78
N ALA A 126 -3.89 -1.89 6.82
CA ALA A 126 -3.62 -3.06 7.65
C ALA A 126 -2.31 -3.77 7.24
N LEU A 127 -2.00 -3.85 5.94
CA LEU A 127 -0.74 -4.41 5.44
C LEU A 127 0.47 -3.57 5.91
N LEU A 128 0.36 -2.24 5.89
CA LEU A 128 1.42 -1.35 6.37
C LEU A 128 1.71 -1.56 7.85
N VAL A 129 0.66 -1.55 8.69
CA VAL A 129 0.79 -1.71 10.14
C VAL A 129 1.28 -3.11 10.51
N ALA A 130 0.93 -4.14 9.75
CA ALA A 130 1.45 -5.50 9.96
C ALA A 130 2.92 -5.66 9.53
N GLY A 131 3.46 -4.76 8.70
CA GLY A 131 4.80 -4.90 8.10
C GLY A 131 4.82 -5.81 6.86
N ARG A 132 3.65 -6.10 6.27
CA ARG A 132 3.48 -6.98 5.10
C ARG A 132 3.69 -6.22 3.78
N LEU A 133 4.83 -5.54 3.69
CA LEU A 133 5.10 -4.57 2.63
C LEU A 133 5.35 -5.24 1.26
N THR A 134 5.96 -6.42 1.24
CA THR A 134 6.05 -7.26 0.03
C THR A 134 4.68 -7.64 -0.53
N PHE A 135 3.72 -7.98 0.33
CA PHE A 135 2.35 -8.26 -0.08
C PHE A 135 1.66 -7.03 -0.63
N ALA A 136 1.85 -5.85 -0.02
CA ALA A 136 1.31 -4.61 -0.55
C ALA A 136 1.81 -4.33 -1.98
N LEU A 137 3.09 -4.56 -2.25
CA LEU A 137 3.65 -4.47 -3.61
C LEU A 137 3.05 -5.50 -4.57
N GLY A 138 2.95 -6.76 -4.14
CA GLY A 138 2.33 -7.82 -4.94
C GLY A 138 0.89 -7.49 -5.32
N VAL A 139 0.09 -6.99 -4.37
CA VAL A 139 -1.29 -6.56 -4.61
C VAL A 139 -1.33 -5.37 -5.58
N ALA A 140 -0.44 -4.38 -5.43
CA ALA A 140 -0.38 -3.23 -6.34
C ALA A 140 -0.14 -3.68 -7.79
N LEU A 141 0.81 -4.60 -7.99
CA LEU A 141 1.14 -5.13 -9.30
C LEU A 141 0.01 -6.00 -9.87
N ALA A 142 -0.59 -6.87 -9.05
CA ALA A 142 -1.67 -7.75 -9.49
C ALA A 142 -2.91 -6.95 -9.92
N VAL A 143 -3.31 -5.95 -9.14
CA VAL A 143 -4.45 -5.10 -9.48
C VAL A 143 -4.12 -4.17 -10.65
N GLY A 144 -2.90 -3.62 -10.70
CA GLY A 144 -2.43 -2.81 -11.82
C GLY A 144 -2.43 -3.59 -13.13
N ALA A 145 -2.03 -4.86 -13.11
CA ALA A 145 -2.06 -5.74 -14.28
C ALA A 145 -3.48 -6.10 -14.74
N ALA A 146 -4.44 -6.19 -13.82
CA ALA A 146 -5.85 -6.40 -14.17
C ALA A 146 -6.53 -5.14 -14.75
N TRP A 147 -5.94 -3.96 -14.52
CA TRP A 147 -6.45 -2.69 -15.03
C TRP A 147 -5.87 -2.31 -16.40
N ALA A 148 -4.60 -2.65 -16.66
CA ALA A 148 -3.88 -2.32 -17.90
C ALA A 148 -4.41 -3.11 -19.12
#